data_AF-A0AAD7AKV5-F1
#
_entry.id   AF-A0AAD7AKV5-F1
#
_cell.length_a   1.000
_cell.length_b   1.000
_cell.length_c   1.000
_cell.angle_alpha   90.00
_cell.angle_beta   90.00
_cell.angle_gamma   90.00
#
_symmetry.space_group_name_H-M   'P 1'
#
loop_
_entity.id
_entity.type
_entity.pdbx_description
1 polymer ?
#
loop_
_entity_poly.entity_id
_entity_poly.type
_entity_poly.pdbx_seq_one_letter_code
_entity_poly.pdbx_strand_id
1 'polypeptide(L)'
;MGTDAPQALIPPQLLTEALGFSPQLLLDDIINVANHAVQDGVNGTEDFLQQRAAQLGAGEMDAGTQEIESGLVAFQTLLEFHTDVAFDFFEAWSLRNIFAVPADLPLVLPHHEHLDLTHTPEREQELMDEVERLRNNLENQRRLKRHLTRANHRSTAELRKARQLFDSLAAYESTAATSSLPAALLAMQKSVSTLPELKPVTISALAQFRMTEAGKRQWEMGTTGYINWAVSQLQVKAKEDGGEELLPDLANAEMYRRASAAMEEVSKEVDVDGNEDVEMEEDS
;
A
#
# COMPACT_ATOMS: atom_id res chain seq x y z
N MET A 1 41.58 -14.71 59.74
CA MET A 1 42.08 -14.54 58.36
C MET A 1 41.30 -15.50 57.49
N GLY A 2 40.12 -15.07 57.03
CA GLY A 2 39.33 -15.82 56.08
C GLY A 2 39.93 -15.64 54.70
N THR A 3 40.17 -16.75 54.01
CA THR A 3 40.62 -16.78 52.62
C THR A 3 39.48 -16.30 51.72
N ASP A 4 39.54 -15.04 51.27
CA ASP A 4 38.70 -14.52 50.18
C ASP A 4 39.15 -15.22 48.89
N ALA A 5 38.55 -16.37 48.61
CA ALA A 5 38.54 -16.90 47.26
C ALA A 5 37.80 -15.89 46.37
N PRO A 6 38.28 -15.58 45.14
CA PRO A 6 37.54 -14.73 44.24
C PRO A 6 36.17 -15.37 44.01
N GLN A 7 35.12 -14.77 44.56
CA GLN A 7 33.75 -15.24 44.38
C GLN A 7 33.48 -15.18 42.88
N ALA A 8 33.32 -16.34 42.26
CA ALA A 8 32.90 -16.40 40.88
C ALA A 8 31.56 -15.67 40.80
N LEU A 9 31.51 -14.58 40.04
CA LEU A 9 30.30 -13.82 39.77
C LEU A 9 29.62 -14.44 38.55
N ILE A 10 28.29 -14.40 38.54
CA ILE A 10 27.52 -14.79 37.38
C ILE A 10 27.90 -13.89 36.18
N PRO A 11 27.92 -14.42 34.95
CA PRO A 11 28.10 -13.61 33.75
C PRO A 11 27.12 -12.42 33.71
N PRO A 12 27.58 -11.20 33.37
CA PRO A 12 26.76 -9.99 33.39
C PRO A 12 25.53 -10.08 32.46
N GLN A 13 25.56 -10.97 31.45
CA GLN A 13 24.45 -11.22 30.53
C GLN A 13 23.22 -11.77 31.25
N LEU A 14 23.38 -12.70 32.19
CA LEU A 14 22.25 -13.28 32.92
C LEU A 14 21.57 -12.22 33.80
N LEU A 15 22.37 -11.32 34.37
CA LEU A 15 21.86 -10.20 35.16
C LEU A 15 21.10 -9.20 34.28
N THR A 16 21.64 -8.86 33.10
CA THR A 16 20.96 -7.98 32.15
C THR A 16 19.67 -8.59 31.62
N GLU A 17 19.64 -9.91 31.46
CA GLU A 17 18.45 -10.66 31.07
C GLU A 17 17.41 -10.69 32.19
N ALA A 18 17.85 -10.84 33.45
CA ALA A 18 16.99 -10.83 34.62
C ALA A 18 16.33 -9.46 34.87
N LEU A 19 17.11 -8.39 34.74
CA LEU A 19 16.65 -7.02 34.99
C LEU A 19 15.94 -6.42 33.77
N GLY A 20 16.23 -6.91 32.57
CA GLY A 20 15.78 -6.32 31.30
C GLY A 20 16.53 -5.06 30.89
N PHE A 21 17.54 -4.64 31.66
CA PHE A 21 18.41 -3.49 31.39
C PHE A 21 19.81 -3.74 31.93
N SER A 22 20.80 -2.95 31.47
CA SER A 22 22.15 -2.98 32.02
C SER A 22 22.23 -2.13 33.29
N PRO A 23 22.72 -2.68 34.42
CA PRO A 23 22.91 -1.90 35.65
C PRO A 23 23.77 -0.66 35.48
N GLN A 24 24.74 -0.69 34.56
CA GLN A 24 25.58 0.48 34.25
C GLN A 24 24.75 1.65 33.71
N LEU A 25 23.80 1.38 32.81
CA LEU A 25 22.93 2.43 32.25
C LEU A 25 22.05 3.08 33.33
N LEU A 26 21.57 2.28 34.30
CA LEU A 26 20.80 2.82 35.42
C LEU A 26 21.67 3.74 36.29
N LEU A 27 22.92 3.36 36.54
CA LEU A 27 23.85 4.17 37.33
C LEU A 27 24.22 5.46 36.58
N ASP A 28 24.49 5.40 35.28
CA ASP A 28 24.73 6.56 34.43
C ASP A 28 23.54 7.54 34.47
N ASP A 29 22.31 7.03 34.35
CA ASP A 29 21.10 7.86 34.42
C ASP A 29 20.94 8.52 35.80
N ILE A 30 21.25 7.80 36.89
CA ILE A 30 21.21 8.36 38.25
C ILE A 30 22.25 9.47 38.41
N ILE A 31 23.48 9.27 37.92
CA ILE A 31 24.55 10.26 37.99
C ILE A 31 24.17 11.51 37.19
N ASN A 32 23.60 11.34 35.99
CA ASN A 32 23.12 12.44 35.18
C ASN A 32 22.04 13.25 35.89
N VAL A 33 21.03 12.59 36.46
CA VAL A 33 19.96 13.26 37.23
C VAL A 33 20.53 13.98 38.45
N ALA A 34 21.50 13.38 39.15
CA ALA A 34 22.12 14.02 40.30
C ALA A 34 22.93 15.26 39.92
N ASN A 35 23.70 15.20 38.83
CA ASN A 35 24.45 16.35 38.33
C ASN A 35 23.52 17.49 37.90
N HIS A 36 22.38 17.17 37.26
CA HIS A 36 21.35 18.16 36.97
C HIS A 36 20.77 18.78 38.25
N ALA A 37 20.45 17.97 39.27
CA ALA A 37 19.94 18.47 40.54
C ALA A 37 20.95 19.36 41.29
N VAL A 38 22.25 19.04 41.20
CA VAL A 38 23.33 19.88 41.74
C VAL A 38 23.36 21.23 41.03
N GLN A 39 23.32 21.24 39.69
CA GLN A 39 23.30 22.48 38.91
C GLN A 39 22.07 23.33 39.21
N ASP A 40 20.89 22.71 39.27
CA ASP A 40 19.64 23.39 39.61
C ASP A 40 19.68 23.98 41.03
N GLY A 41 20.31 23.25 41.97
CA GLY A 41 20.56 23.73 43.34
C GLY A 41 21.47 24.97 43.35
N VAL A 42 22.58 24.94 42.61
CA VAL A 42 23.52 26.08 42.51
C VAL A 42 22.83 27.28 41.88
N ASN A 43 22.12 27.09 40.76
CA ASN A 43 21.35 28.16 40.10
C ASN A 43 20.30 28.77 41.04
N GLY A 44 19.57 27.93 41.79
CA GLY A 44 18.59 28.40 42.77
C GLY A 44 19.24 29.19 43.92
N THR A 45 20.45 28.82 44.35
CA THR A 45 21.19 29.60 45.33
C THR A 45 21.69 30.93 44.77
N GLU A 46 22.09 30.97 43.50
CA GLU A 46 22.48 32.20 42.80
C GLU A 46 21.32 33.20 42.78
N ASP A 47 20.17 32.77 42.27
CA ASP A 47 18.96 33.59 42.19
C ASP A 47 18.55 34.14 43.57
N PHE A 48 18.62 33.29 44.60
CA PHE A 48 18.31 33.68 45.97
C PHE A 48 19.28 34.74 46.51
N LEU A 49 20.59 34.57 46.30
CA LEU A 49 21.60 35.50 46.75
C LEU A 49 21.50 36.85 46.01
N GLN A 50 21.23 36.84 44.71
CA GLN A 50 20.99 38.05 43.92
C GLN A 50 19.75 38.81 44.41
N GLN A 51 18.62 38.12 44.60
CA GLN A 51 17.40 38.73 45.15
C GLN A 51 17.63 39.31 46.55
N ARG A 52 18.41 38.63 47.39
CA ARG A 52 18.75 39.08 48.73
C ARG A 52 19.65 40.31 48.71
N ALA A 53 20.65 40.34 47.82
CA ALA A 53 21.55 41.48 47.64
C ALA A 53 20.79 42.73 47.15
N ALA A 54 19.83 42.55 46.23
CA ALA A 54 18.95 43.62 45.74
C ALA A 54 18.08 44.20 46.87
N GLN A 55 17.52 43.36 47.75
CA GLN A 55 16.70 43.81 48.89
C GLN A 55 17.52 44.59 49.94
N LEU A 56 18.80 44.27 50.10
CA LEU A 56 19.69 44.91 51.09
C LEU A 56 20.29 46.23 50.59
N GLY A 57 19.96 46.68 49.38
CA GLY A 57 20.50 47.91 48.79
C GLY A 57 22.00 47.82 48.44
N ALA A 58 22.55 46.60 48.40
CA ALA A 58 23.96 46.36 48.05
C ALA A 58 24.21 46.41 46.54
N GLY A 59 23.17 46.60 45.73
CA GLY A 59 23.23 46.61 44.26
C GLY A 59 24.03 47.76 43.62
N GLU A 60 24.55 48.72 44.40
CA GLU A 60 25.46 49.78 43.92
C GLU A 60 26.95 49.47 44.13
N MET A 61 27.31 48.39 44.84
CA MET A 61 28.71 47.98 45.03
C MET A 61 29.01 46.74 44.19
N ASP A 62 29.52 46.96 42.97
CA ASP A 62 30.04 45.96 42.02
C ASP A 62 31.00 44.94 42.67
N ALA A 63 31.69 45.33 43.75
CA ALA A 63 32.57 44.46 44.51
C ALA A 63 31.84 43.34 45.27
N GLY A 64 30.63 43.59 45.79
CA GLY A 64 29.89 42.60 46.57
C GLY A 64 29.23 41.52 45.71
N THR A 65 28.77 41.88 44.51
CA THR A 65 28.25 40.92 43.52
C THR A 65 29.36 40.03 42.98
N GLN A 66 30.54 40.59 42.72
CA GLN A 66 31.68 39.83 42.23
C GLN A 66 32.27 38.86 43.28
N GLU A 67 32.23 39.22 44.57
CA GLU A 67 32.58 38.30 45.66
C GLU A 67 31.57 37.14 45.77
N ILE A 68 30.28 37.40 45.56
CA ILE A 68 29.23 36.36 45.54
C ILE A 68 29.43 35.41 44.36
N GLU A 69 29.66 35.93 43.16
CA GLU A 69 29.93 35.11 41.96
C GLU A 69 31.19 34.25 42.14
N SER A 70 32.28 34.84 42.63
CA SER A 70 33.53 34.11 42.91
C SER A 70 33.34 33.02 43.97
N GLY A 71 32.61 33.33 45.06
CA GLY A 71 32.28 32.37 46.11
C GLY A 71 31.36 31.25 45.61
N LEU A 72 30.40 31.55 44.74
CA LEU A 72 29.49 30.59 44.13
C LEU A 72 30.24 29.64 43.19
N VAL A 73 31.14 30.16 42.36
CA VAL A 73 31.99 29.33 41.47
C VAL A 73 32.88 28.40 42.29
N ALA A 74 33.47 28.89 43.39
CA ALA A 74 34.25 28.05 44.31
C ALA A 74 33.40 26.97 44.99
N PHE A 75 32.18 27.31 45.41
CA PHE A 75 31.23 26.37 45.99
C PHE A 75 30.77 25.31 44.98
N GLN A 76 30.43 25.71 43.76
CA GLN A 76 30.06 24.82 42.66
C GLN A 76 31.19 23.83 42.38
N THR A 77 32.42 24.32 42.19
CA THR A 77 33.58 23.45 41.91
C THR A 77 33.83 22.45 43.05
N LEU A 78 33.68 22.89 44.30
CA LEU A 78 33.83 22.02 45.47
C LEU A 78 32.73 20.94 45.52
N LEU A 79 31.49 21.34 45.24
CA LEU A 79 30.34 20.45 45.23
C LEU A 79 30.48 19.41 44.13
N GLU A 80 30.78 19.83 42.90
CA GLU A 80 31.02 18.96 41.74
C GLU A 80 32.11 17.93 42.03
N PHE A 81 33.24 18.35 42.61
CA PHE A 81 34.34 17.44 42.97
C PHE A 81 33.90 16.38 43.99
N HIS A 82 33.17 16.79 45.04
CA HIS A 82 32.71 15.85 46.06
C HIS A 82 31.60 14.93 45.56
N THR A 83 30.71 15.42 44.70
CA THR A 83 29.65 14.62 44.10
C THR A 83 30.21 13.58 43.14
N ASP A 84 31.19 13.94 42.30
CA ASP A 84 31.88 13.03 41.39
C ASP A 84 32.52 11.86 42.15
N VAL A 85 33.32 12.17 43.18
CA VAL A 85 33.96 11.15 44.03
C VAL A 85 32.93 10.27 44.75
N ALA A 86 31.85 10.85 45.27
CA ALA A 86 30.81 10.09 45.96
C ALA A 86 30.06 9.15 45.01
N PHE A 87 29.78 9.61 43.78
CA PHE A 87 29.11 8.82 42.76
C PHE A 87 29.99 7.72 42.18
N ASP A 88 31.29 7.93 42.01
CA ASP A 88 32.26 6.88 41.67
C ASP A 88 32.24 5.74 42.71
N PHE A 89 32.26 6.11 44.01
CA PHE A 89 32.17 5.12 45.09
C PHE A 89 30.82 4.41 45.11
N PHE A 90 29.73 5.13 44.85
CA PHE A 90 28.39 4.57 44.77
C PHE A 90 28.27 3.60 43.59
N GLU A 91 28.80 3.93 42.42
CA GLU A 91 28.80 3.07 41.23
C GLU A 91 29.56 1.77 41.53
N ALA A 92 30.80 1.89 42.00
CA ALA A 92 31.64 0.74 42.32
C ALA A 92 31.03 -0.13 43.43
N TRP A 93 30.41 0.47 44.45
CA TRP A 93 29.75 -0.25 45.52
C TRP A 93 28.48 -0.96 45.03
N SER A 94 27.69 -0.32 44.18
CA SER A 94 26.44 -0.87 43.64
C SER A 94 26.72 -2.08 42.74
N LEU A 95 27.72 -1.98 41.86
CA LEU A 95 28.14 -3.09 41.00
C LEU A 95 28.71 -4.27 41.78
N ARG A 96 29.39 -4.01 42.91
CA ARG A 96 29.99 -5.05 43.76
C ARG A 96 29.02 -5.69 44.76
N ASN A 97 27.92 -5.04 45.14
CA ASN A 97 27.03 -5.54 46.21
C ASN A 97 25.59 -5.75 45.73
N ILE A 98 24.97 -4.75 45.10
CA ILE A 98 23.56 -4.82 44.70
C ILE A 98 23.41 -5.69 43.46
N PHE A 99 24.25 -5.44 42.46
CA PHE A 99 24.24 -6.09 41.17
C PHE A 99 25.22 -7.29 41.10
N ALA A 100 25.77 -7.69 42.24
CA ALA A 100 26.66 -8.83 42.35
C ALA A 100 25.86 -10.06 42.81
N VAL A 101 25.65 -11.00 41.89
CA VAL A 101 25.04 -12.30 42.23
C VAL A 101 26.13 -13.37 42.24
N PRO A 102 26.27 -14.15 43.33
CA PRO A 102 27.26 -15.22 43.42
C PRO A 102 26.93 -16.35 42.44
N ALA A 103 27.95 -16.91 41.78
CA ALA A 103 27.80 -18.01 40.81
C ALA A 103 27.31 -19.33 41.42
N ASP A 104 27.40 -19.47 42.74
CA ASP A 104 26.90 -20.66 43.45
C ASP A 104 25.37 -20.69 43.55
N LEU A 105 24.68 -19.60 43.20
CA LEU A 105 23.22 -19.54 43.22
C LEU A 105 22.64 -20.00 41.86
N PRO A 106 21.83 -21.08 41.82
CA PRO A 106 21.14 -21.49 40.61
C PRO A 106 19.99 -20.51 40.32
N LEU A 107 20.29 -19.43 39.59
CA LEU A 107 19.28 -18.47 39.16
C LEU A 107 18.58 -19.02 37.91
N VAL A 108 17.33 -19.43 38.06
CA VAL A 108 16.46 -19.81 36.95
C VAL A 108 15.47 -18.69 36.71
N LEU A 109 15.51 -18.11 35.52
CA LEU A 109 14.59 -17.03 35.16
C LEU A 109 13.23 -17.59 34.77
N PRO A 110 12.12 -16.84 34.97
CA PRO A 110 10.78 -17.32 34.62
C PRO A 110 10.67 -17.76 33.15
N HIS A 111 11.33 -17.06 32.23
CA HIS A 111 11.33 -17.42 30.81
C HIS A 111 12.25 -18.61 30.46
N HIS A 112 13.00 -19.14 31.42
CA HIS A 112 13.76 -20.40 31.28
C HIS A 112 12.95 -21.64 31.66
N GLU A 113 11.72 -21.50 32.17
CA GLU A 113 10.87 -22.63 32.63
C GLU A 113 10.57 -23.67 31.53
N HIS A 114 10.62 -23.26 30.26
CA HIS A 114 10.34 -24.14 29.11
C HIS A 114 11.54 -24.29 28.17
N LEU A 115 12.73 -23.91 28.62
CA LEU A 115 13.93 -24.00 27.82
C LEU A 115 14.54 -25.39 27.92
N ASP A 116 14.14 -26.28 27.00
CA ASP A 116 14.71 -27.62 26.86
C ASP A 116 16.05 -27.55 26.10
N LEU A 117 17.15 -27.39 26.84
CA LEU A 117 18.52 -27.42 26.28
C LEU A 117 18.98 -28.83 25.85
N THR A 118 18.11 -29.83 25.92
CA THR A 118 18.40 -31.21 25.51
C THR A 118 18.28 -31.44 24.00
N HIS A 119 17.79 -30.46 23.25
CA HIS A 119 17.67 -30.58 21.80
C HIS A 119 19.05 -30.58 21.12
N THR A 120 19.24 -31.55 20.22
CA THR A 120 20.45 -31.64 19.39
C THR A 120 20.45 -30.57 18.30
N PRO A 121 21.61 -30.03 17.89
CA PRO A 121 21.69 -29.01 16.84
C PRO A 121 21.12 -29.49 15.48
N GLU A 122 21.17 -30.79 15.22
CA GLU A 122 20.53 -31.40 14.04
C GLU A 122 19.01 -31.21 14.06
N ARG A 123 18.40 -31.35 15.25
CA ARG A 123 16.95 -31.19 15.42
C ARG A 123 16.52 -29.74 15.25
N GLU A 124 17.34 -28.78 15.69
CA GLU A 124 17.09 -27.35 15.45
C GLU A 124 17.13 -27.04 13.96
N GLN A 125 18.10 -27.58 13.22
CA GLN A 125 18.18 -27.42 11.76
C GLN A 125 16.97 -28.02 11.05
N GLU A 126 16.55 -29.24 11.42
CA GLU A 126 15.33 -29.86 10.89
C GLU A 126 14.08 -28.99 11.12
N LEU A 127 13.95 -28.40 12.31
CA LEU A 127 12.82 -27.52 12.64
C LEU A 127 12.88 -26.22 11.82
N MET A 128 14.06 -25.65 11.62
CA MET A 128 14.24 -24.47 10.76
C MET A 128 13.89 -24.77 9.30
N ASP A 129 14.31 -25.92 8.78
CA ASP A 129 13.94 -26.39 7.45
C ASP A 129 12.43 -26.64 7.33
N GLU A 130 11.81 -27.19 8.38
CA GLU A 130 10.37 -27.36 8.43
C GLU A 130 9.63 -26.01 8.41
N VAL A 131 10.08 -25.03 9.18
CA VAL A 131 9.52 -23.67 9.17
C VAL A 131 9.63 -23.06 7.78
N GLU A 132 10.77 -23.22 7.11
CA GLU A 132 10.97 -22.68 5.76
C GLU A 132 10.09 -23.39 4.72
N ARG A 133 9.94 -24.72 4.84
CA ARG A 133 8.99 -25.49 4.03
C ARG A 133 7.55 -25.01 4.24
N LEU A 134 7.15 -24.74 5.49
CA LEU A 134 5.81 -24.23 5.81
C LEU A 134 5.58 -22.82 5.26
N ARG A 135 6.58 -21.94 5.33
CA ARG A 135 6.54 -20.60 4.70
C ARG A 135 6.30 -20.71 3.19
N ASN A 136 7.07 -21.56 2.52
CA ASN A 136 6.92 -21.81 1.08
C ASN A 136 5.54 -22.39 0.73
N ASN A 137 5.03 -23.32 1.55
CA ASN A 137 3.68 -23.87 1.37
C ASN A 137 2.62 -22.77 1.52
N LEU A 138 2.73 -21.92 2.55
CA LEU A 138 1.82 -20.80 2.77
C LEU A 138 1.82 -19.82 1.59
N GLU A 139 3.00 -19.51 1.03
CA GLU A 139 3.10 -18.68 -0.17
C GLU A 139 2.40 -19.31 -1.37
N ASN A 140 2.61 -20.61 -1.61
CA ASN A 140 1.97 -21.34 -2.68
C ASN A 140 0.44 -21.38 -2.52
N GLN A 141 -0.05 -21.60 -1.31
CA GLN A 141 -1.48 -21.52 -0.99
C GLN A 141 -2.04 -20.12 -1.22
N ARG A 142 -1.31 -19.06 -0.83
CA ARG A 142 -1.70 -17.66 -1.10
C ARG A 142 -1.73 -17.34 -2.59
N ARG A 143 -0.79 -17.87 -3.39
CA ARG A 143 -0.78 -17.75 -4.87
C ARG A 143 -1.97 -18.48 -5.47
N LEU A 144 -2.19 -19.73 -5.09
CA LEU A 144 -3.33 -20.55 -5.56
C LEU A 144 -4.66 -19.87 -5.25
N LYS A 145 -4.84 -19.37 -4.02
CA LYS A 145 -6.04 -18.62 -3.62
C LYS A 145 -6.31 -17.43 -4.55
N ARG A 146 -5.27 -16.66 -4.90
CA ARG A 146 -5.40 -15.52 -5.83
C ARG A 146 -5.80 -15.96 -7.24
N HIS A 147 -5.29 -17.09 -7.73
CA HIS A 147 -5.70 -17.62 -9.02
C HIS A 147 -7.15 -18.12 -9.01
N LEU A 148 -7.54 -18.83 -7.96
CA LEU A 148 -8.91 -19.33 -7.79
C LEU A 148 -9.92 -18.21 -7.64
N THR A 149 -9.63 -17.15 -6.89
CA THR A 149 -10.54 -16.00 -6.76
C THR A 149 -10.73 -15.30 -8.11
N ARG A 150 -9.66 -15.08 -8.87
CA ARG A 150 -9.74 -14.52 -10.23
C ARG A 150 -10.56 -15.40 -11.18
N ALA A 151 -10.31 -16.72 -11.17
CA ALA A 151 -11.04 -17.68 -11.99
C ALA A 151 -12.53 -17.70 -11.61
N ASN A 152 -12.84 -17.65 -10.32
CA ASN A 152 -14.22 -17.59 -9.83
C ASN A 152 -14.91 -16.30 -10.28
N HIS A 153 -14.27 -15.14 -10.13
CA HIS A 153 -14.83 -13.88 -10.62
C HIS A 153 -15.11 -13.92 -12.12
N ARG A 154 -14.16 -14.43 -12.92
CA ARG A 154 -14.36 -14.61 -14.37
C ARG A 154 -15.55 -15.54 -14.65
N SER A 155 -15.60 -16.70 -14.00
CA SER A 155 -16.71 -17.64 -14.15
C SER A 155 -18.05 -17.01 -13.78
N THR A 156 -18.12 -16.23 -12.72
CA THR A 156 -19.36 -15.53 -12.32
C THR A 156 -19.77 -14.46 -13.33
N ALA A 157 -18.82 -13.75 -13.94
CA ALA A 157 -19.10 -12.77 -14.98
C ALA A 157 -19.62 -13.45 -16.27
N GLU A 158 -18.97 -14.53 -16.71
CA GLU A 158 -19.43 -15.31 -17.87
C GLU A 158 -20.83 -15.89 -17.64
N LEU A 159 -21.11 -16.41 -16.44
CA LEU A 159 -22.44 -16.90 -16.09
C LEU A 159 -23.50 -15.78 -16.13
N ARG A 160 -23.16 -14.55 -15.72
CA ARG A 160 -24.09 -13.42 -15.82
C ARG A 160 -24.40 -13.08 -17.28
N LYS A 161 -23.37 -13.00 -18.14
CA LYS A 161 -23.55 -12.75 -19.57
C LYS A 161 -24.40 -13.84 -20.23
N ALA A 162 -24.09 -15.11 -19.96
CA ALA A 162 -24.86 -16.23 -20.48
C ALA A 162 -26.32 -16.21 -20.02
N ARG A 163 -26.59 -15.81 -18.77
CA ARG A 163 -27.95 -15.62 -18.27
C ARG A 163 -28.67 -14.47 -18.96
N GLN A 164 -28.04 -13.30 -19.11
CA GLN A 164 -28.63 -12.18 -19.83
C GLN A 164 -28.97 -12.52 -21.29
N LEU A 165 -28.07 -13.24 -21.97
CA LEU A 165 -28.33 -13.76 -23.33
C LEU A 165 -29.47 -14.77 -23.35
N PHE A 166 -29.55 -15.65 -22.34
CA PHE A 166 -30.65 -16.60 -22.24
C PHE A 166 -31.99 -15.88 -22.01
N ASP A 167 -32.01 -14.90 -21.11
CA ASP A 167 -33.22 -14.13 -20.79
C ASP A 167 -33.69 -13.29 -21.99
N SER A 168 -32.77 -12.70 -22.76
CA SER A 168 -33.12 -11.98 -23.99
C SER A 168 -33.67 -12.92 -25.07
N LEU A 169 -33.05 -14.09 -25.28
CA LEU A 169 -33.56 -15.11 -26.19
C LEU A 169 -34.94 -15.64 -25.76
N ALA A 170 -35.14 -15.88 -24.45
CA ALA A 170 -36.42 -16.30 -23.90
C ALA A 170 -37.50 -15.22 -24.09
N ALA A 171 -37.14 -13.93 -23.97
CA ALA A 171 -38.05 -12.82 -24.28
C ALA A 171 -38.48 -12.86 -25.76
N TYR A 172 -37.55 -13.08 -26.70
CA TYR A 172 -37.89 -13.23 -28.13
C TYR A 172 -38.75 -14.47 -28.43
N GLU A 173 -38.52 -15.59 -27.74
CA GLU A 173 -39.33 -16.80 -27.87
C GLU A 173 -40.76 -16.62 -27.34
N SER A 174 -40.94 -15.82 -26.28
CA SER A 174 -42.27 -15.51 -25.72
C SER A 174 -43.12 -14.57 -26.58
N THR A 175 -42.50 -13.80 -27.49
CA THR A 175 -43.25 -12.99 -28.46
C THR A 175 -43.83 -13.89 -29.57
N ALA A 176 -45.15 -14.02 -29.62
CA ALA A 176 -45.87 -14.88 -30.58
C ALA A 176 -45.52 -14.61 -32.08
N ALA A 177 -44.89 -13.47 -32.39
CA ALA A 177 -44.46 -13.09 -33.74
C ALA A 177 -43.29 -13.92 -34.30
N THR A 178 -42.42 -14.50 -33.46
CA THR A 178 -41.27 -15.30 -33.92
C THR A 178 -41.65 -16.67 -34.48
N SER A 179 -42.81 -17.22 -34.10
CA SER A 179 -43.33 -18.47 -34.67
C SER A 179 -43.84 -18.32 -36.12
N SER A 180 -44.22 -17.10 -36.54
CA SER A 180 -44.69 -16.81 -37.91
C SER A 180 -43.61 -16.22 -38.83
N LEU A 181 -42.49 -15.77 -38.26
CA LEU A 181 -41.34 -15.20 -38.98
C LEU A 181 -40.75 -16.13 -40.06
N PRO A 182 -40.56 -17.44 -39.82
CA PRO A 182 -40.06 -18.34 -40.86
C PRO A 182 -41.01 -18.43 -42.06
N ALA A 183 -42.33 -18.44 -41.81
CA ALA A 183 -43.34 -18.46 -42.86
C ALA A 183 -43.38 -17.12 -43.64
N ALA A 184 -43.25 -15.99 -42.94
CA ALA A 184 -43.20 -14.67 -43.56
C ALA A 184 -41.93 -14.45 -44.41
N LEU A 185 -40.76 -14.92 -43.95
CA LEU A 185 -39.51 -14.88 -44.71
C LEU A 185 -39.56 -15.76 -45.96
N LEU A 186 -40.16 -16.95 -45.86
CA LEU A 186 -40.39 -17.82 -47.02
C LEU A 186 -41.38 -17.18 -48.01
N ALA A 187 -42.40 -16.46 -47.53
CA ALA A 187 -43.31 -15.71 -48.40
C ALA A 187 -42.60 -14.52 -49.08
N MET A 188 -41.74 -13.79 -48.36
CA MET A 188 -40.92 -12.70 -48.92
C MET A 188 -39.90 -13.23 -49.94
N GLN A 189 -39.23 -14.35 -49.65
CA GLN A 189 -38.32 -14.99 -50.60
C GLN A 189 -39.07 -15.37 -51.89
N LYS A 190 -40.28 -15.93 -51.77
CA LYS A 190 -41.13 -16.22 -52.92
C LYS A 190 -41.47 -14.95 -53.69
N SER A 191 -41.88 -13.85 -53.03
CA SER A 191 -42.19 -12.60 -53.71
C SER A 191 -40.97 -11.94 -54.38
N VAL A 192 -39.79 -12.03 -53.77
CA VAL A 192 -38.54 -11.52 -54.35
C VAL A 192 -38.10 -12.39 -55.54
N SER A 193 -38.26 -13.70 -55.45
CA SER A 193 -37.96 -14.62 -56.55
C SER A 193 -38.91 -14.46 -57.75
N THR A 194 -40.09 -13.85 -57.55
CA THR A 194 -41.03 -13.52 -58.63
C THR A 194 -40.78 -12.13 -59.25
N LEU A 195 -39.83 -11.34 -58.74
CA LEU A 195 -39.47 -10.06 -59.34
C LEU A 195 -38.62 -10.27 -60.61
N PRO A 196 -38.83 -9.47 -61.67
CA PRO A 196 -38.01 -9.54 -62.88
C PRO A 196 -36.55 -9.13 -62.59
N GLU A 197 -35.59 -9.75 -63.28
CA GLU A 197 -34.17 -9.38 -63.17
C GLU A 197 -33.95 -7.89 -63.51
N LEU A 198 -33.27 -7.18 -62.61
CA LEU A 198 -32.97 -5.76 -62.76
C LEU A 198 -31.96 -5.56 -63.89
N LYS A 199 -32.39 -4.91 -64.97
CA LYS A 199 -31.52 -4.53 -66.09
C LYS A 199 -30.50 -3.47 -65.63
N PRO A 200 -29.26 -3.44 -66.18
CA PRO A 200 -28.18 -2.56 -65.71
C PRO A 200 -28.52 -1.05 -65.76
N VAL A 201 -29.49 -0.65 -66.58
CA VAL A 201 -29.95 0.75 -66.70
C VAL A 201 -30.74 1.21 -65.46
N THR A 202 -31.51 0.31 -64.81
CA THR A 202 -32.31 0.68 -63.62
C THR A 202 -31.46 0.73 -62.35
N ILE A 203 -30.38 -0.04 -62.30
CA ILE A 203 -29.40 -0.03 -61.20
C ILE A 203 -28.68 1.31 -61.12
N SER A 204 -28.28 1.86 -62.28
CA SER A 204 -27.65 3.19 -62.35
C SER A 204 -28.57 4.32 -61.90
N ALA A 205 -29.87 4.25 -62.23
CA ALA A 205 -30.85 5.24 -61.80
C ALA A 205 -31.15 5.19 -60.29
N LEU A 206 -31.20 4.00 -59.70
CA LEU A 206 -31.38 3.80 -58.25
C LEU A 206 -30.13 4.21 -57.44
N ALA A 207 -28.93 3.95 -57.97
CA ALA A 207 -27.69 4.41 -57.36
C ALA A 207 -27.60 5.95 -57.34
N GLN A 208 -28.11 6.62 -58.37
CA GLN A 208 -28.19 8.08 -58.42
C GLN A 208 -29.21 8.65 -57.42
N PHE A 209 -30.34 7.97 -57.19
CA PHE A 209 -31.33 8.42 -56.19
C PHE A 209 -30.81 8.34 -54.75
N ARG A 210 -29.95 7.37 -54.43
CA ARG A 210 -29.39 7.19 -53.08
C ARG A 210 -28.27 8.18 -52.74
N MET A 211 -27.80 8.95 -53.72
CA MET A 211 -26.69 9.91 -53.58
C MET A 211 -27.16 11.37 -53.40
N THR A 212 -28.48 11.62 -53.38
CA THR A 212 -29.03 12.99 -53.37
C THR A 212 -29.72 13.34 -52.04
N GLU A 213 -29.02 13.19 -50.92
CA GLU A 213 -29.20 14.09 -49.78
C GLU A 213 -27.97 14.99 -49.70
N ALA A 214 -27.98 16.04 -50.52
CA ALA A 214 -26.89 17.00 -50.63
C ALA A 214 -26.76 17.81 -49.33
N GLY A 215 -25.93 17.36 -48.39
CA GLY A 215 -25.55 18.15 -47.21
C GLY A 215 -24.82 17.41 -46.08
N LYS A 216 -25.00 16.09 -45.92
CA LYS A 216 -24.37 15.33 -44.82
C LYS A 216 -23.04 14.70 -45.25
N ARG A 217 -22.03 14.78 -44.37
CA ARG A 217 -20.67 14.27 -44.66
C ARG A 217 -20.67 12.74 -44.57
N GLN A 218 -19.85 12.07 -45.38
CA GLN A 218 -19.94 10.61 -45.55
C GLN A 218 -19.75 9.79 -44.26
N TRP A 219 -19.05 10.32 -43.24
CA TRP A 219 -18.91 9.66 -41.94
C TRP A 219 -20.15 9.74 -41.04
N GLU A 220 -21.13 10.58 -41.38
CA GLU A 220 -22.37 10.78 -40.61
C GLU A 220 -23.49 9.81 -41.05
N MET A 221 -23.23 8.99 -42.06
CA MET A 221 -24.20 8.05 -42.66
C MET A 221 -24.05 6.61 -42.10
N GLY A 222 -23.59 6.49 -40.85
CA GLY A 222 -23.41 5.23 -40.13
C GLY A 222 -22.04 4.55 -40.32
N THR A 223 -21.85 3.39 -39.69
CA THR A 223 -20.57 2.63 -39.60
C THR A 223 -19.92 2.39 -40.97
N THR A 224 -20.73 2.13 -42.01
CA THR A 224 -20.23 1.91 -43.38
C THR A 224 -19.71 3.19 -44.04
N GLY A 225 -20.26 4.35 -43.69
CA GLY A 225 -19.81 5.65 -44.13
C GLY A 225 -18.47 6.06 -43.49
N TYR A 226 -18.30 5.78 -42.19
CA TYR A 226 -17.04 6.00 -41.49
C TYR A 226 -15.90 5.14 -42.05
N ILE A 227 -16.16 3.86 -42.35
CA ILE A 227 -15.15 2.96 -42.93
C ILE A 227 -14.70 3.44 -44.31
N ASN A 228 -15.63 3.84 -45.19
CA ASN A 228 -15.27 4.34 -46.52
C ASN A 228 -14.48 5.66 -46.46
N TRP A 229 -14.81 6.55 -45.52
CA TRP A 229 -14.04 7.76 -45.28
C TRP A 229 -12.63 7.46 -44.72
N ALA A 230 -12.51 6.56 -43.74
CA ALA A 230 -11.24 6.17 -43.13
C ALA A 230 -10.30 5.50 -44.15
N VAL A 231 -10.86 4.64 -45.00
CA VAL A 231 -10.12 4.01 -46.11
C VAL A 231 -9.68 5.06 -47.13
N SER A 232 -10.54 6.02 -47.50
CA SER A 232 -10.19 7.11 -48.41
C SER A 232 -9.08 8.01 -47.84
N GLN A 233 -9.06 8.25 -46.54
CA GLN A 233 -8.00 9.04 -45.89
C GLN A 233 -6.67 8.28 -45.82
N LEU A 234 -6.70 6.99 -45.51
CA LEU A 234 -5.51 6.12 -45.61
C LEU A 234 -4.94 6.09 -47.03
N GLN A 235 -5.79 6.13 -48.06
CA GLN A 235 -5.38 6.11 -49.46
C GLN A 235 -4.75 7.43 -49.94
N VAL A 236 -5.19 8.58 -49.40
CA VAL A 236 -4.58 9.89 -49.64
C VAL A 236 -3.21 9.95 -48.93
N LYS A 237 -3.15 9.50 -47.67
CA LYS A 237 -1.94 9.51 -46.87
C LYS A 237 -0.86 8.55 -47.42
N ALA A 238 -1.27 7.39 -47.95
CA ALA A 238 -0.37 6.46 -48.63
C ALA A 238 0.15 6.95 -49.99
N LYS A 239 -0.45 8.00 -50.57
CA LYS A 239 0.05 8.67 -51.79
C LYS A 239 0.99 9.82 -51.50
N GLU A 240 0.95 10.40 -50.30
CA GLU A 240 1.79 11.52 -49.88
C GLU A 240 3.14 11.07 -49.32
N ASP A 241 3.20 9.94 -48.59
CA ASP A 241 4.45 9.37 -48.08
C ASP A 241 4.87 8.12 -48.88
N GLY A 242 5.94 8.28 -49.68
CA GLY A 242 6.56 7.21 -50.45
C GLY A 242 6.90 5.99 -49.58
N GLY A 243 6.35 4.84 -49.95
CA GLY A 243 6.17 3.68 -49.08
C GLY A 243 7.42 2.86 -48.74
N GLU A 244 8.31 3.37 -47.89
CA GLU A 244 9.43 2.58 -47.37
C GLU A 244 9.56 2.52 -45.84
N GLU A 245 8.69 3.19 -45.06
CA GLU A 245 8.81 3.24 -43.58
C GLU A 245 7.54 2.85 -42.77
N LEU A 246 6.62 2.04 -43.33
CA LEU A 246 5.30 1.78 -42.71
C LEU A 246 5.02 0.33 -42.25
N LEU A 247 6.05 -0.52 -42.14
CA LEU A 247 5.87 -1.87 -41.55
C LEU A 247 5.45 -1.88 -40.06
N PRO A 248 5.81 -0.90 -39.20
CA PRO A 248 5.33 -0.87 -37.81
C PRO A 248 3.86 -0.43 -37.64
N ASP A 249 3.30 0.30 -38.62
CA ASP A 249 1.97 0.93 -38.47
C ASP A 249 0.80 0.04 -38.89
N LEU A 250 1.05 -1.05 -39.61
CA LEU A 250 0.04 -2.10 -39.85
C LEU A 250 -0.38 -2.79 -38.53
N ALA A 251 0.55 -2.93 -37.58
CA ALA A 251 0.25 -3.47 -36.25
C ALA A 251 -0.60 -2.51 -35.41
N ASN A 252 -0.38 -1.21 -35.56
CA ASN A 252 -1.19 -0.18 -34.92
C ASN A 252 -2.60 -0.10 -35.53
N ALA A 253 -2.75 -0.28 -36.84
CA ALA A 253 -4.06 -0.32 -37.50
C ALA A 253 -4.94 -1.48 -37.03
N GLU A 254 -4.37 -2.65 -36.73
CA GLU A 254 -5.11 -3.76 -36.10
C GLU A 254 -5.48 -3.47 -34.65
N MET A 255 -4.64 -2.73 -33.92
CA MET A 255 -4.99 -2.25 -32.57
C MET A 255 -6.11 -1.22 -32.60
N TYR A 256 -6.13 -0.28 -33.55
CA TYR A 256 -7.25 0.65 -33.73
C TYR A 256 -8.53 -0.06 -34.21
N ARG A 257 -8.42 -1.10 -35.05
CA ARG A 257 -9.55 -1.94 -35.46
C ARG A 257 -10.15 -2.72 -34.27
N ARG A 258 -9.29 -3.23 -33.37
CA ARG A 258 -9.73 -3.87 -32.12
C ARG A 258 -10.29 -2.87 -31.10
N ALA A 259 -9.69 -1.68 -30.98
CA ALA A 259 -10.17 -0.63 -30.09
C ALA A 259 -11.51 -0.04 -30.56
N SER A 260 -11.70 0.12 -31.88
CA SER A 260 -12.97 0.55 -32.47
C SER A 260 -14.06 -0.51 -32.31
N ALA A 261 -13.74 -1.80 -32.48
CA ALA A 261 -14.68 -2.88 -32.21
C ALA A 261 -15.09 -2.92 -30.72
N ALA A 262 -14.13 -2.74 -29.81
CA ALA A 262 -14.39 -2.68 -28.37
C ALA A 262 -15.19 -1.42 -27.97
N MET A 263 -14.93 -0.26 -28.59
CA MET A 263 -15.69 0.96 -28.32
C MET A 263 -17.11 0.93 -28.92
N GLU A 264 -17.32 0.30 -30.08
CA GLU A 264 -18.66 0.10 -30.68
C GLU A 264 -19.49 -0.93 -29.90
N GLU A 265 -18.82 -1.90 -29.26
CA GLU A 265 -19.46 -2.85 -28.33
C GLU A 265 -19.85 -2.16 -27.01
N VAL A 266 -19.00 -1.29 -26.46
CA VAL A 266 -19.29 -0.48 -25.26
C VAL A 266 -20.35 0.61 -25.53
N SER A 267 -20.33 1.26 -26.69
CA SER A 267 -21.32 2.28 -27.04
C SER A 267 -22.72 1.69 -27.24
N LYS A 268 -22.82 0.45 -27.75
CA LYS A 268 -24.09 -0.29 -27.84
C LYS A 268 -24.61 -0.75 -26.48
N GLU A 269 -23.74 -0.94 -25.50
CA GLU A 269 -24.15 -1.25 -24.11
C GLU A 269 -24.53 0.00 -23.30
N VAL A 270 -24.04 1.20 -23.65
CA VAL A 270 -24.35 2.44 -22.90
C VAL A 270 -25.64 3.14 -23.38
N ASP A 271 -26.01 3.04 -24.65
CA ASP A 271 -27.17 3.80 -25.21
C ASP A 271 -28.55 3.09 -25.11
N VAL A 272 -28.68 1.93 -24.44
CA VAL A 272 -29.99 1.29 -24.22
C VAL A 272 -30.50 1.36 -22.77
N ASP A 273 -29.66 1.63 -21.76
CA ASP A 273 -30.12 1.80 -20.35
C ASP A 273 -30.23 3.29 -19.92
N GLY A 274 -30.02 4.24 -20.84
CA GLY A 274 -29.93 5.67 -20.53
C GLY A 274 -31.15 6.53 -20.86
N ASN A 275 -32.31 5.99 -21.25
CA ASN A 275 -33.50 6.84 -21.48
C ASN A 275 -34.86 6.12 -21.44
N GLU A 276 -35.21 5.54 -20.29
CA GLU A 276 -36.60 5.51 -19.78
C GLU A 276 -36.60 5.97 -18.31
N ASP A 277 -36.18 7.23 -18.10
CA ASP A 277 -36.72 8.00 -16.98
C ASP A 277 -37.94 8.76 -17.52
N VAL A 278 -39.11 8.58 -16.90
CA VAL A 278 -40.07 9.65 -16.60
C VAL A 278 -41.27 9.06 -15.83
N GLU A 279 -41.33 9.49 -14.57
CA GLU A 279 -42.52 9.86 -13.79
C GLU A 279 -43.33 8.82 -12.99
N MET A 280 -43.19 9.00 -11.66
CA MET A 280 -44.24 9.04 -10.63
C MET A 280 -44.82 7.67 -10.21
N GLU A 281 -45.05 7.35 -8.94
CA GLU A 281 -45.47 8.17 -7.81
C GLU A 281 -45.41 7.30 -6.53
N GLU A 282 -45.16 7.96 -5.40
CA GLU A 282 -45.75 7.73 -4.07
C GLU A 282 -45.66 6.39 -3.30
N ASP A 283 -45.30 6.63 -2.03
CA ASP A 283 -45.80 6.02 -0.79
C ASP A 283 -45.07 4.85 -0.10
N SER A 284 -44.63 5.24 1.11
CA SER A 284 -44.41 4.49 2.37
C SER A 284 -43.08 3.77 2.62
#